data_AF-A0A517KWG5-F1
#
_entry.id   AF-A0A517KWG5-F1
#
_cell.length_a   1.000
_cell.length_b   1.000
_cell.length_c   1.000
_cell.angle_alpha   90.00
_cell.angle_beta   90.00
_cell.angle_gamma   90.00
#
_symmetry.space_group_name_H-M   'P 1'
#
loop_
_entity.id
_entity.type
_entity.pdbx_description
1 polymer ?
#
loop_
_entity_poly.entity_id
_entity_poly.type
_entity_poly.pdbx_seq_one_letter_code
_entity_poly.pdbx_strand_id
1 'polypeptide(L)'
;MNGHISRKTDPSRLAPEDAFYAKRLKDATRNSSRRRKGTWRKLLWVRQSYPDNYTDEDTFLDHLQRNPRLQPYEFWRLVADSTVIVQHVCSVTIFVCCFTGIFQERVSPLTVVSWGSFGTVVGWMLWDFWVTQEEKAQRKAELGEQAVQDGEDASCASSTISAGIAKEQEASSIGPLSVSHVGSRPGTSHSMQGHPTGASTFAAYSSLPPYGVSTPPLSPRNQQRVATVKSAILIYCALLGLSPILKSLTKSTTSDSIWAMSTWLMCINVAFFDYGGGVGAKFPASLSTNAALMASTVLASRLTSTTHVFSLTLFSIEVFGLFPVFLRHLRHVSFRAHVIITILLVMGAGSGVGVTISGGRWTAAIVGSVAGSFLVLLAMGICSWWLLGLQKYKNEIHGPWDPARPIIRRRWD
;
A
#
# COMPACT_ATOMS: atom_id res chain seq x y z
N MET A 1 26.79 95.37 35.35
CA MET A 1 26.30 95.86 36.65
C MET A 1 25.00 95.13 36.98
N ASN A 2 24.99 94.43 38.13
CA ASN A 2 23.85 94.01 38.98
C ASN A 2 22.70 93.23 38.30
N GLY A 3 22.28 92.03 38.75
CA GLY A 3 22.63 91.23 39.91
C GLY A 3 21.75 89.98 39.92
N HIS A 4 22.36 88.85 40.27
CA HIS A 4 21.71 87.56 40.53
C HIS A 4 20.63 87.67 41.62
N ILE A 5 19.45 87.09 41.38
CA ILE A 5 18.55 86.65 42.47
C ILE A 5 18.32 85.15 42.30
N SER A 6 19.08 84.39 43.09
CA SER A 6 18.91 82.95 43.29
C SER A 6 17.73 82.73 44.25
N ARG A 7 16.63 82.14 43.76
CA ARG A 7 15.61 81.56 44.65
C ARG A 7 16.05 80.14 45.01
N LYS A 8 16.61 80.00 46.21
CA LYS A 8 16.72 78.72 46.91
C LYS A 8 15.31 78.17 47.12
N THR A 9 14.97 77.08 46.44
CA THR A 9 13.79 76.27 46.76
C THR A 9 14.12 75.37 47.96
N ASP A 10 13.40 75.62 49.05
CA ASP A 10 13.39 74.91 50.32
C ASP A 10 13.10 73.40 50.14
N PRO A 11 13.91 72.48 50.68
CA PRO A 11 13.71 71.03 50.54
C PRO A 11 12.50 70.49 51.34
N SER A 12 11.79 71.34 52.07
CA SER A 12 10.59 70.96 52.84
C SER A 12 9.26 71.17 52.10
N ARG A 13 9.28 71.62 50.85
CA ARG A 13 8.08 71.73 50.00
C ARG A 13 8.07 70.68 48.88
N LEU A 14 7.71 69.45 49.25
CA LEU A 14 7.16 68.51 48.27
C LEU A 14 5.80 69.07 47.83
N ALA A 15 5.71 69.55 46.60
CA ALA A 15 4.43 69.97 46.05
C ALA A 15 3.46 68.78 46.07
N PRO A 16 2.16 68.97 46.42
CA PRO A 16 1.20 67.86 46.54
C PRO A 16 1.07 67.03 45.25
N GLU A 17 1.39 67.63 44.12
CA GLU A 17 1.41 67.02 42.79
C GLU A 17 2.50 65.96 42.61
N ASP A 18 3.70 66.15 43.18
CA ASP A 18 4.81 65.19 43.07
C ASP A 18 4.56 63.92 43.92
N ALA A 19 3.90 64.08 45.07
CA ALA A 19 3.45 62.98 45.90
C ALA A 19 2.39 62.12 45.17
N PHE A 20 1.55 62.75 44.34
CA PHE A 20 0.55 62.08 43.52
C PHE A 20 1.20 61.23 42.41
N TYR A 21 2.21 61.77 41.72
CA TYR A 21 2.94 61.04 40.68
C TYR A 21 3.78 59.89 41.24
N ALA A 22 4.48 60.10 42.37
CA ALA A 22 5.27 59.05 43.03
C ALA A 22 4.39 57.92 43.58
N LYS A 23 3.22 58.24 44.14
CA LYS A 23 2.24 57.26 44.61
C LYS A 23 1.63 56.48 43.44
N ARG A 24 1.26 57.15 42.34
CA ARG A 24 0.73 56.49 41.13
C ARG A 24 1.76 55.56 40.47
N LEU A 25 3.04 55.91 40.46
CA LEU A 25 4.13 55.04 39.95
C LEU A 25 4.38 53.83 40.87
N LYS A 26 4.34 54.02 42.20
CA LYS A 26 4.50 52.96 43.20
C LYS A 26 3.29 52.02 43.23
N ASP A 27 2.10 52.56 43.00
CA ASP A 27 0.86 51.79 42.87
C ASP A 27 0.81 51.06 41.52
N ALA A 28 1.29 51.65 40.42
CA ALA A 28 1.41 50.98 39.12
C ALA A 28 2.41 49.80 39.13
N THR A 29 3.54 49.95 39.82
CA THR A 29 4.53 48.86 39.98
C THR A 29 4.05 47.78 40.94
N ARG A 30 3.29 48.12 41.99
CA ARG A 30 2.64 47.13 42.87
C ARG A 30 1.48 46.37 42.21
N ASN A 31 0.79 46.97 41.24
CA ASN A 31 -0.37 46.34 40.61
C ASN A 31 0.00 45.40 39.44
N SER A 32 1.16 45.60 38.81
CA SER A 32 1.68 44.71 37.77
C SER A 32 2.07 43.32 38.30
N SER A 33 2.55 43.25 39.55
CA SER A 33 3.02 42.00 40.16
C SER A 33 1.90 41.06 40.62
N ARG A 34 0.63 41.50 40.58
CA ARG A 34 -0.55 40.71 40.94
C ARG A 34 -1.45 40.40 39.75
N ARG A 35 -0.94 40.47 38.53
CA ARG A 35 -1.61 39.81 37.41
C ARG A 35 -1.52 38.31 37.70
N ARG A 36 -2.61 37.74 38.22
CA ARG A 36 -2.75 36.29 38.45
C ARG A 36 -2.20 35.62 37.20
N LYS A 37 -1.11 34.85 37.34
CA LYS A 37 -0.63 34.01 36.25
C LYS A 37 -1.84 33.18 35.82
N GLY A 38 -2.32 33.42 34.60
CA GLY A 38 -3.45 32.66 34.09
C GLY A 38 -3.05 31.19 34.07
N THR A 39 -3.98 30.27 34.27
CA THR A 39 -3.69 28.84 34.13
C THR A 39 -3.09 28.59 32.74
N TRP A 40 -1.97 27.87 32.69
CA TRP A 40 -1.35 27.47 31.43
C TRP A 40 -2.37 26.70 30.58
N ARG A 41 -2.34 26.91 29.26
CA ARG A 41 -3.22 26.23 28.30
C ARG A 41 -2.39 25.65 27.17
N LYS A 42 -2.74 24.45 26.72
CA LYS A 42 -2.08 23.79 25.58
C LYS A 42 -2.52 24.38 24.23
N LEU A 43 -2.24 25.66 24.00
CA LEU A 43 -2.60 26.43 22.81
C LEU A 43 -1.35 27.15 22.29
N LEU A 44 -0.73 26.62 21.23
CA LEU A 44 0.55 27.13 20.69
C LEU A 44 0.41 28.55 20.10
N TRP A 45 -0.79 28.92 19.64
CA TRP A 45 -1.04 30.20 18.96
C TRP A 45 -1.40 31.36 19.89
N VAL A 46 -1.62 31.09 21.18
CA VAL A 46 -2.00 32.12 22.17
C VAL A 46 -0.77 32.52 22.97
N ARG A 47 -0.48 33.84 23.05
CA ARG A 47 0.59 34.34 23.93
C ARG A 47 0.20 34.16 25.39
N GLN A 48 1.04 33.45 26.14
CA GLN A 48 0.82 33.13 27.56
C GLN A 48 1.98 33.65 28.41
N SER A 49 1.75 33.77 29.72
CA SER A 49 2.75 34.26 30.69
C SER A 49 3.81 33.21 31.09
N TYR A 50 3.97 32.17 30.28
CA TYR A 50 4.89 31.05 30.51
C TYR A 50 5.92 31.00 29.38
N PRO A 51 7.18 30.59 29.66
CA PRO A 51 8.18 30.35 28.63
C PRO A 51 7.69 29.36 27.57
N ASP A 52 8.19 29.48 26.34
CA ASP A 52 7.78 28.60 25.23
C ASP A 52 8.08 27.11 25.49
N ASN A 53 9.09 26.81 26.34
CA ASN A 53 9.46 25.44 26.74
C ASN A 53 8.77 24.98 28.04
N TYR A 54 7.83 25.75 28.58
CA TYR A 54 7.14 25.39 29.81
C TYR A 54 6.16 24.23 29.57
N THR A 55 6.33 23.16 30.34
CA THR A 55 5.42 22.02 30.40
C THR A 55 4.81 21.97 31.80
N ASP A 56 3.50 21.82 31.88
CA ASP A 56 2.78 21.73 33.14
C ASP A 56 2.91 20.31 33.74
N GLU A 57 3.83 20.12 34.68
CA GLU A 57 4.17 18.80 35.26
C GLU A 57 2.96 18.11 35.92
N ASP A 58 2.03 18.90 36.48
CA ASP A 58 0.85 18.39 37.18
C ASP A 58 -0.20 17.81 36.22
N THR A 59 -0.38 18.41 35.04
CA THR A 59 -1.43 18.01 34.07
C THR A 59 -0.90 17.28 32.84
N PHE A 60 0.43 17.20 32.67
CA PHE A 60 1.07 16.64 31.48
C PHE A 60 0.67 15.18 31.21
N LEU A 61 0.54 14.37 32.26
CA LEU A 61 0.21 12.94 32.16
C LEU A 61 -1.29 12.63 32.26
N ASP A 62 -2.14 13.62 32.54
CA ASP A 62 -3.58 13.40 32.75
C ASP A 62 -4.30 12.91 31.50
N HIS A 63 -3.79 13.26 30.31
CA HIS A 63 -4.36 12.88 29.03
C HIS A 63 -3.73 11.60 28.46
N LEU A 64 -2.93 10.87 29.25
CA LEU A 64 -2.31 9.63 28.84
C LEU A 64 -3.36 8.51 28.78
N GLN A 65 -3.69 8.06 27.57
CA GLN A 65 -4.65 6.98 27.36
C GLN A 65 -3.90 5.69 27.05
N ARG A 66 -4.22 4.60 27.75
CA ARG A 66 -3.72 3.26 27.40
C ARG A 66 -4.69 2.57 26.45
N ASN A 67 -4.16 2.05 25.35
CA ASN A 67 -4.89 1.23 24.38
C ASN A 67 -6.24 1.82 23.90
N PRO A 68 -6.39 3.13 23.65
CA PRO A 68 -7.70 3.74 23.35
C PRO A 68 -8.35 3.22 22.05
N ARG A 69 -7.60 2.52 21.20
CA ARG A 69 -8.07 1.95 19.92
C ARG A 69 -7.77 0.46 19.80
N LEU A 70 -7.72 -0.28 20.91
CA LEU A 70 -7.55 -1.73 20.85
C LEU A 70 -8.72 -2.36 20.08
N GLN A 71 -8.46 -2.77 18.85
CA GLN A 71 -9.39 -3.59 18.07
C GLN A 71 -9.13 -5.05 18.45
N PRO A 72 -10.06 -5.74 19.13
CA PRO A 72 -9.90 -7.16 19.40
C PRO A 72 -9.91 -7.91 18.07
N TYR A 73 -8.84 -8.65 17.79
CA TYR A 73 -8.86 -9.60 16.68
C TYR A 73 -9.93 -10.64 16.93
N GLU A 74 -10.76 -10.91 15.93
CA GLU A 74 -11.61 -12.09 15.93
C GLU A 74 -10.81 -13.29 15.44
N PHE A 75 -10.94 -14.43 16.12
CA PHE A 75 -10.20 -15.65 15.80
C PHE A 75 -10.32 -16.03 14.31
N TRP A 76 -11.54 -16.08 13.79
CA TRP A 76 -11.79 -16.49 12.40
C TRP A 76 -11.25 -15.52 11.36
N ARG A 77 -11.24 -14.23 11.69
CA ARG A 77 -10.66 -13.21 10.80
C ARG A 77 -9.15 -13.31 10.77
N LEU A 78 -8.52 -13.59 11.90
CA LEU A 78 -7.08 -13.83 12.00
C LEU A 78 -6.65 -15.10 11.25
N VAL A 79 -7.44 -16.17 11.36
CA VAL A 79 -7.26 -17.41 10.57
C VAL A 79 -7.40 -17.10 9.07
N ALA A 80 -8.40 -16.31 8.68
CA ALA A 80 -8.58 -15.93 7.28
C ALA A 80 -7.41 -15.08 6.75
N ASP A 81 -6.87 -14.16 7.56
CA ASP A 81 -5.75 -13.30 7.17
C ASP A 81 -4.43 -14.08 7.03
N SER A 82 -4.20 -15.06 7.90
CA SER A 82 -3.01 -15.92 7.85
C SER A 82 -2.99 -16.87 6.65
N THR A 83 -4.11 -17.05 5.93
CA THR A 83 -4.16 -17.90 4.72
C THR A 83 -3.21 -17.43 3.62
N VAL A 84 -2.89 -16.13 3.54
CA VAL A 84 -1.93 -15.61 2.54
C VAL A 84 -0.53 -16.17 2.80
N ILE A 85 -0.15 -16.28 4.08
CA ILE A 85 1.13 -16.88 4.47
C ILE A 85 1.14 -18.36 4.10
N VAL A 86 0.04 -19.07 4.39
CA VAL A 86 -0.11 -20.49 4.04
C VAL A 86 -0.01 -20.70 2.53
N GLN A 87 -0.66 -19.88 1.71
CA GLN A 87 -0.59 -19.98 0.25
C GLN A 87 0.83 -19.84 -0.26
N HIS A 88 1.60 -18.87 0.26
CA HIS A 88 2.99 -18.68 -0.13
C HIS A 88 3.86 -19.87 0.29
N VAL A 89 3.76 -20.33 1.54
CA VAL A 89 4.52 -21.49 2.03
C VAL A 89 4.17 -22.74 1.21
N CYS A 90 2.89 -22.98 0.93
CA CYS A 90 2.46 -24.10 0.08
C CYS A 90 3.03 -24.00 -1.34
N SER A 91 3.10 -22.81 -1.93
CA SER A 91 3.69 -22.59 -3.25
C SER A 91 5.19 -22.92 -3.27
N VAL A 92 5.93 -22.54 -2.21
CA VAL A 92 7.35 -22.89 -2.03
C VAL A 92 7.49 -24.40 -1.87
N THR A 93 6.65 -25.05 -1.05
CA THR A 93 6.66 -26.49 -0.85
C THR A 93 6.37 -27.25 -2.14
N ILE A 94 5.37 -26.83 -2.92
CA ILE A 94 5.05 -27.42 -4.23
C ILE A 94 6.25 -27.29 -5.16
N PHE A 95 6.89 -26.11 -5.23
CA PHE A 95 8.09 -25.90 -6.03
C PHE A 95 9.22 -26.87 -5.66
N VAL A 96 9.51 -27.04 -4.36
CA VAL A 96 10.54 -27.99 -3.88
C VAL A 96 10.14 -29.43 -4.18
N CYS A 97 8.86 -29.80 -4.07
CA CYS A 97 8.37 -31.13 -4.44
C CYS A 97 8.51 -31.40 -5.94
N CYS A 98 8.22 -30.41 -6.80
CA CYS A 98 8.44 -30.50 -8.24
C CYS A 98 9.93 -30.66 -8.56
N PHE A 99 10.79 -29.85 -7.94
CA PHE A 99 12.24 -29.96 -8.12
C PHE A 99 12.77 -31.34 -7.72
N THR A 100 12.40 -31.85 -6.54
CA THR A 100 12.84 -33.17 -6.07
C THR A 100 12.31 -34.31 -6.95
N GLY A 101 11.07 -34.20 -7.44
CA GLY A 101 10.51 -35.16 -8.41
C GLY A 101 11.24 -35.17 -9.75
N ILE A 102 11.66 -33.99 -10.23
CA ILE A 102 12.49 -33.84 -11.43
C ILE A 102 13.91 -34.38 -11.18
N PHE A 103 14.51 -34.07 -10.03
CA PHE A 103 15.87 -34.49 -9.66
C PHE A 103 15.98 -36.01 -9.51
N GLN A 104 14.91 -36.67 -9.07
CA GLN A 104 14.80 -38.14 -8.98
C GLN A 104 14.33 -38.80 -10.30
N GLU A 105 14.21 -38.04 -11.40
CA GLU A 105 13.75 -38.51 -12.72
C GLU A 105 12.36 -39.17 -12.73
N ARG A 106 11.51 -38.86 -11.75
CA ARG A 106 10.14 -39.41 -11.64
C ARG A 106 9.10 -38.62 -12.41
N VAL A 107 9.35 -37.33 -12.59
CA VAL A 107 8.44 -36.40 -13.26
C VAL A 107 9.20 -35.69 -14.36
N SER A 108 8.61 -35.64 -15.56
CA SER A 108 9.22 -34.93 -16.67
C SER A 108 9.12 -33.41 -16.44
N PRO A 109 10.22 -32.64 -16.57
CA PRO A 109 10.18 -31.20 -16.34
C PRO A 109 9.22 -30.46 -17.27
N LEU A 110 9.03 -31.00 -18.48
CA LEU A 110 8.11 -30.48 -19.48
C LEU A 110 6.64 -30.57 -19.03
N THR A 111 6.24 -31.61 -18.30
CA THR A 111 4.86 -31.71 -17.79
C THR A 111 4.60 -30.70 -16.68
N VAL A 112 5.59 -30.48 -15.80
CA VAL A 112 5.49 -29.49 -14.72
C VAL A 112 5.35 -28.08 -15.30
N VAL A 113 6.24 -27.69 -16.22
CA VAL A 113 6.21 -26.35 -16.80
C VAL A 113 5.00 -26.16 -17.71
N SER A 114 4.55 -27.17 -18.46
CA SER A 114 3.35 -27.04 -19.29
C SER A 114 2.08 -26.86 -18.46
N TRP A 115 1.95 -27.57 -17.33
CA TRP A 115 0.83 -27.37 -16.41
C TRP A 115 0.89 -26.00 -15.74
N GLY A 116 2.09 -25.55 -15.35
CA GLY A 116 2.34 -24.20 -14.85
C GLY A 116 1.95 -23.11 -15.85
N SER A 117 2.44 -23.21 -17.09
CA SER A 117 2.14 -22.28 -18.17
C SER A 117 0.66 -22.30 -18.56
N PHE A 118 0.01 -23.46 -18.56
CA PHE A 118 -1.45 -23.54 -18.73
C PHE A 118 -2.16 -22.77 -17.62
N GLY A 119 -1.76 -22.98 -16.36
CA GLY A 119 -2.30 -22.25 -15.21
C GLY A 119 -2.08 -20.74 -15.30
N THR A 120 -0.92 -20.27 -15.76
CA THR A 120 -0.65 -18.83 -15.92
C THR A 120 -1.48 -18.21 -17.04
N VAL A 121 -1.68 -18.91 -18.17
CA VAL A 121 -2.56 -18.47 -19.25
C VAL A 121 -4.02 -18.39 -18.78
N VAL A 122 -4.51 -19.41 -18.07
CA VAL A 122 -5.86 -19.40 -17.49
C VAL A 122 -6.00 -18.26 -16.47
N GLY A 123 -5.01 -18.08 -15.59
CA GLY A 123 -4.99 -16.98 -14.62
C GLY A 123 -5.01 -15.61 -15.29
N TRP A 124 -4.27 -15.43 -16.39
CA TRP A 124 -4.28 -14.21 -17.19
C TRP A 124 -5.63 -13.96 -17.87
N MET A 125 -6.25 -14.99 -18.45
CA MET A 125 -7.59 -14.88 -19.04
C MET A 125 -8.65 -14.53 -18.00
N LEU A 126 -8.59 -15.14 -16.81
CA LEU A 126 -9.51 -14.83 -15.70
C LEU A 126 -9.32 -13.39 -15.21
N TRP A 127 -8.08 -12.96 -15.06
CA TRP A 127 -7.76 -11.57 -14.69
C TRP A 127 -8.28 -10.58 -15.74
N ASP A 128 -8.01 -10.83 -17.02
CA ASP A 128 -8.48 -9.98 -18.13
C ASP A 128 -10.01 -9.93 -18.22
N PHE A 129 -10.68 -11.06 -17.97
CA PHE A 129 -12.14 -11.13 -17.88
C PHE A 129 -12.68 -10.30 -16.71
N TRP A 130 -12.10 -10.42 -15.51
CA TRP A 130 -12.54 -9.67 -14.33
C TRP A 130 -12.34 -8.17 -14.49
N VAL A 131 -11.16 -7.74 -14.94
CA VAL A 131 -10.87 -6.33 -15.23
C VAL A 131 -11.84 -5.77 -16.27
N THR A 132 -12.21 -6.58 -17.26
CA THR A 132 -13.21 -6.19 -18.26
C THR A 132 -14.60 -5.99 -17.68
N GLN A 133 -15.00 -6.78 -16.68
CA GLN A 133 -16.27 -6.57 -15.99
C GLN A 133 -16.26 -5.29 -15.14
N GLU A 134 -15.17 -5.02 -14.43
CA GLU A 134 -15.03 -3.82 -13.60
C GLU A 134 -15.11 -2.54 -14.45
N GLU A 135 -14.39 -2.48 -15.57
CA GLU A 135 -14.42 -1.30 -16.45
C GLU A 135 -15.77 -1.11 -17.17
N LYS A 136 -16.50 -2.21 -17.45
CA LYS A 136 -17.88 -2.11 -17.97
C LYS A 136 -18.84 -1.59 -16.91
N ALA A 137 -18.68 -2.04 -15.66
CA ALA A 137 -19.48 -1.56 -14.54
C ALA A 137 -19.20 -0.09 -14.24
N GLN A 138 -17.94 0.35 -14.25
CA GLN A 138 -17.55 1.75 -14.09
C GLN A 138 -18.11 2.62 -15.22
N ARG A 139 -17.95 2.23 -16.49
CA ARG A 139 -18.54 2.97 -17.60
C ARG A 139 -20.06 3.07 -17.52
N LYS A 140 -20.74 2.00 -17.09
CA LYS A 140 -22.19 2.02 -16.89
C LYS A 140 -22.58 2.96 -15.74
N ALA A 141 -21.80 3.01 -14.67
CA ALA A 141 -22.01 3.94 -13.56
C ALA A 141 -21.80 5.40 -14.00
N GLU A 142 -20.73 5.69 -14.73
CA GLU A 142 -20.44 7.01 -15.30
C GLU A 142 -21.53 7.48 -16.28
N LEU A 143 -21.99 6.60 -17.17
CA LEU A 143 -23.12 6.88 -18.08
C LEU A 143 -24.43 7.12 -17.30
N GLY A 144 -24.63 6.40 -16.19
CA GLY A 144 -25.77 6.63 -15.30
C GLY A 144 -25.71 7.97 -14.58
N GLU A 145 -24.52 8.37 -14.11
CA GLU A 145 -24.28 9.65 -13.44
C GLU A 145 -24.41 10.82 -14.42
N GLN A 146 -23.89 10.69 -15.65
CA GLN A 146 -24.10 11.66 -16.73
C GLN A 146 -25.58 11.80 -17.11
N ALA A 147 -26.33 10.69 -17.20
CA ALA A 147 -27.76 10.76 -17.51
C ALA A 147 -28.59 11.44 -16.40
N VAL A 148 -28.17 11.33 -15.13
CA VAL A 148 -28.79 12.05 -14.01
C VAL A 148 -28.43 13.53 -14.08
N GLN A 149 -27.17 13.88 -14.32
CA GLN A 149 -26.71 15.27 -14.49
C GLN A 149 -27.43 15.97 -15.65
N ASP A 150 -27.53 15.32 -16.82
CA ASP A 150 -28.23 15.86 -17.99
C ASP A 150 -29.75 16.02 -17.75
N GLY A 151 -30.34 15.13 -16.94
CA GLY A 151 -31.75 15.21 -16.52
C GLY A 151 -32.03 16.37 -15.56
N GLU A 152 -31.11 16.64 -14.63
CA GLU A 152 -31.17 17.79 -13.72
C GLU A 152 -30.97 19.10 -14.49
N ASP A 153 -30.00 19.16 -15.41
CA ASP A 153 -29.75 20.33 -16.25
C ASP A 153 -30.93 20.63 -17.20
N ALA A 154 -31.60 19.59 -17.74
CA ALA A 154 -32.83 19.75 -18.53
C ALA A 154 -34.02 20.27 -17.69
N SER A 155 -34.11 19.87 -16.42
CA SER A 155 -35.13 20.37 -15.49
C SER A 155 -34.89 21.84 -15.08
N CYS A 156 -33.62 22.25 -14.99
CA CYS A 156 -33.24 23.65 -14.76
C CYS A 156 -33.53 24.52 -15.98
N ALA A 157 -33.29 24.02 -17.21
CA ALA A 157 -33.59 24.73 -18.45
C ALA A 157 -35.09 24.93 -18.70
N SER A 158 -35.94 24.03 -18.19
CA SER A 158 -37.41 24.17 -18.29
C SER A 158 -37.98 25.27 -17.37
N SER A 159 -37.25 25.65 -16.31
CA SER A 159 -37.66 26.71 -15.39
C SER A 159 -37.44 28.14 -15.93
N THR A 160 -36.68 28.30 -17.02
CA THR A 160 -36.35 29.62 -17.60
C THR A 160 -37.32 30.09 -18.69
N ILE A 161 -38.29 29.27 -19.12
CA ILE A 161 -39.23 29.62 -20.21
C ILE A 161 -40.57 30.20 -19.70
N SER A 162 -40.78 30.35 -18.38
CA SER A 162 -42.00 30.94 -17.81
C SER A 162 -41.81 32.31 -17.15
N ALA A 163 -40.93 33.16 -17.70
CA ALA A 163 -40.83 34.56 -17.33
C ALA A 163 -40.85 35.48 -18.56
N GLY A 164 -41.95 35.42 -19.31
CA GLY A 164 -42.33 36.46 -20.25
C GLY A 164 -43.71 36.99 -19.89
N ILE A 165 -43.78 38.19 -19.32
CA ILE A 165 -44.79 39.25 -19.56
C ILE A 165 -44.55 40.43 -18.60
N ALA A 166 -44.59 41.64 -19.18
CA ALA A 166 -44.58 43.00 -18.60
C ALA A 166 -43.19 43.55 -18.20
N LYS A 167 -42.75 44.77 -18.57
CA LYS A 167 -43.42 45.96 -19.12
C LYS A 167 -42.35 46.90 -19.70
N GLU A 168 -42.66 47.60 -20.78
CA GLU A 168 -41.89 48.73 -21.34
C GLU A 168 -41.76 49.89 -20.34
N GLN A 169 -40.56 50.50 -20.26
CA GLN A 169 -40.43 51.96 -20.15
C GLN A 169 -39.03 52.44 -20.60
N GLU A 170 -39.02 53.36 -21.56
CA GLU A 170 -37.86 54.09 -22.09
C GLU A 170 -37.19 55.03 -21.08
N ALA A 171 -35.85 55.08 -21.09
CA ALA A 171 -35.08 56.33 -21.17
C ALA A 171 -33.58 56.05 -21.48
N SER A 172 -33.09 56.71 -22.53
CA SER A 172 -31.72 56.83 -23.07
C SER A 172 -30.69 57.33 -22.03
N SER A 173 -29.38 57.01 -22.03
CA SER A 173 -28.39 57.09 -23.12
C SER A 173 -26.97 56.67 -22.62
N ILE A 174 -26.07 56.39 -23.59
CA ILE A 174 -24.58 56.35 -23.55
C ILE A 174 -23.91 55.06 -23.02
N GLY A 175 -23.25 54.31 -23.92
CA GLY A 175 -22.17 53.36 -23.59
C GLY A 175 -20.80 53.91 -24.03
N PRO A 176 -19.69 53.14 -24.04
CA PRO A 176 -19.44 51.83 -23.42
C PRO A 176 -18.22 51.88 -22.47
N LEU A 177 -17.90 50.79 -21.74
CA LEU A 177 -16.51 50.39 -21.45
C LEU A 177 -16.44 48.97 -20.85
N SER A 178 -15.56 48.19 -21.47
CA SER A 178 -15.16 46.82 -21.18
C SER A 178 -14.42 46.70 -19.84
N VAL A 179 -14.78 45.72 -19.01
CA VAL A 179 -13.86 45.04 -18.08
C VAL A 179 -14.28 43.58 -17.95
N SER A 180 -13.63 42.71 -18.72
CA SER A 180 -13.64 41.26 -18.53
C SER A 180 -12.74 40.88 -17.34
N HIS A 181 -13.32 40.44 -16.23
CA HIS A 181 -12.58 39.82 -15.13
C HIS A 181 -12.28 38.35 -15.45
N VAL A 182 -11.00 38.08 -15.73
CA VAL A 182 -10.40 36.74 -15.80
C VAL A 182 -10.31 36.18 -14.37
N GLY A 183 -11.07 35.13 -14.09
CA GLY A 183 -10.96 34.31 -12.88
C GLY A 183 -9.99 33.15 -13.09
N SER A 184 -8.80 33.28 -12.53
CA SER A 184 -7.70 32.31 -12.53
C SER A 184 -7.99 31.10 -11.61
N ARG A 185 -7.90 29.88 -12.14
CA ARG A 185 -7.82 28.62 -11.35
C ARG A 185 -6.37 28.38 -10.89
N PRO A 186 -6.10 28.00 -9.64
CA PRO A 186 -4.74 27.67 -9.20
C PRO A 186 -4.36 26.26 -9.66
N GLY A 187 -3.22 26.17 -10.36
CA GLY A 187 -2.60 24.94 -10.82
C GLY A 187 -1.94 24.16 -9.68
N THR A 188 -2.08 22.83 -9.75
CA THR A 188 -1.44 21.88 -8.84
C THR A 188 -0.07 21.51 -9.40
N SER A 189 1.00 21.93 -8.72
CA SER A 189 2.39 21.59 -9.06
C SER A 189 2.74 20.18 -8.54
N HIS A 190 2.92 19.21 -9.44
CA HIS A 190 3.56 17.93 -9.12
C HIS A 190 5.06 18.01 -9.45
N SER A 191 5.87 17.93 -8.40
CA SER A 191 7.33 17.83 -8.45
C SER A 191 7.75 16.43 -8.92
N MET A 192 8.62 16.40 -9.94
CA MET A 192 9.30 15.21 -10.47
C MET A 192 10.70 15.12 -9.85
N GLN A 193 11.03 13.99 -9.22
CA GLN A 193 12.43 13.60 -8.99
C GLN A 193 12.60 12.09 -8.82
N GLY A 194 13.42 11.49 -9.70
CA GLY A 194 14.43 10.48 -9.35
C GLY A 194 14.07 8.99 -9.34
N HIS A 195 14.58 8.26 -10.32
CA HIS A 195 14.74 6.79 -10.38
C HIS A 195 15.73 6.29 -9.28
N PRO A 196 15.67 5.00 -8.84
CA PRO A 196 16.46 3.96 -9.53
C PRO A 196 15.80 2.56 -9.61
N THR A 197 16.10 1.88 -10.71
CA THR A 197 16.10 0.41 -10.96
C THR A 197 15.32 -0.53 -10.04
N GLY A 198 14.25 -1.11 -10.60
CA GLY A 198 13.53 -2.29 -10.09
C GLY A 198 12.34 -2.57 -11.00
N ALA A 199 12.31 -3.73 -11.67
CA ALA A 199 11.33 -4.06 -12.71
C ALA A 199 9.89 -3.91 -12.20
N SER A 200 9.20 -2.89 -12.71
CA SER A 200 7.79 -2.62 -12.46
C SER A 200 6.97 -3.40 -13.49
N THR A 201 6.70 -4.68 -13.22
CA THR A 201 5.65 -5.39 -13.96
C THR A 201 4.31 -4.79 -13.51
N PHE A 202 3.59 -4.18 -14.46
CA PHE A 202 2.39 -3.34 -14.27
C PHE A 202 2.65 -1.87 -13.88
N ALA A 203 3.38 -1.16 -14.72
CA ALA A 203 3.24 0.29 -14.81
C ALA A 203 1.88 0.64 -15.46
N ALA A 204 1.03 1.35 -14.71
CA ALA A 204 -0.12 2.06 -15.25
C ALA A 204 0.40 3.19 -16.15
N TYR A 205 0.43 2.94 -17.47
CA TYR A 205 0.71 3.98 -18.45
C TYR A 205 -0.58 4.77 -18.73
N SER A 206 -0.85 5.76 -17.88
CA SER A 206 -1.75 6.86 -18.26
C SER A 206 -0.97 7.83 -19.16
N SER A 207 -0.64 7.42 -20.39
CA SER A 207 -0.07 8.33 -21.38
C SER A 207 -1.20 9.10 -22.05
N LEU A 208 -1.43 10.36 -21.64
CA LEU A 208 -2.06 11.32 -22.56
C LEU A 208 -1.14 11.42 -23.80
N PRO A 209 -1.64 11.17 -25.02
CA PRO A 209 -0.83 11.40 -26.20
C PRO A 209 -0.61 12.91 -26.40
N PRO A 210 0.60 13.35 -26.78
CA PRO A 210 0.82 14.70 -27.27
C PRO A 210 -0.02 14.91 -28.53
N TYR A 211 -0.64 16.08 -28.64
CA TYR A 211 -1.36 16.52 -29.84
C TYR A 211 -0.48 16.31 -31.09
N GLY A 212 -0.93 15.49 -32.05
CA GLY A 212 -0.38 15.47 -33.40
C GLY A 212 0.38 14.21 -33.87
N VAL A 213 0.28 13.05 -33.20
CA VAL A 213 0.85 11.80 -33.73
C VAL A 213 -0.26 10.78 -33.98
N SER A 214 -0.27 10.20 -35.18
CA SER A 214 -1.21 9.18 -35.67
C SER A 214 -1.59 8.19 -34.58
N THR A 215 -2.88 8.18 -34.22
CA THR A 215 -3.44 7.20 -33.28
C THR A 215 -3.16 5.79 -33.78
N PRO A 216 -2.52 4.91 -32.99
CA PRO A 216 -2.40 3.51 -33.40
C PRO A 216 -3.80 2.91 -33.61
N PRO A 217 -4.00 2.02 -34.59
CA PRO A 217 -5.33 1.48 -34.92
C PRO A 217 -5.90 0.53 -33.85
N LEU A 218 -5.18 0.32 -32.74
CA LEU A 218 -5.50 -0.64 -31.70
C LEU A 218 -5.98 0.08 -30.44
N SER A 219 -7.07 -0.42 -29.85
CA SER A 219 -7.52 -0.02 -28.52
C SER A 219 -6.37 -0.08 -27.50
N PRO A 220 -6.27 0.87 -26.53
CA PRO A 220 -5.18 0.89 -25.53
C PRO A 220 -5.02 -0.44 -24.76
N ARG A 221 -6.09 -1.21 -24.64
CA ARG A 221 -6.08 -2.55 -24.04
C ARG A 221 -5.42 -3.60 -24.91
N ASN A 222 -5.69 -3.58 -26.21
CA ASN A 222 -5.00 -4.48 -27.15
C ASN A 222 -3.50 -4.16 -27.18
N GLN A 223 -3.13 -2.88 -27.04
CA GLN A 223 -1.73 -2.48 -26.88
C GLN A 223 -1.12 -3.05 -25.59
N GLN A 224 -1.82 -3.01 -24.46
CA GLN A 224 -1.36 -3.62 -23.22
C GLN A 224 -1.21 -5.16 -23.34
N ARG A 225 -2.18 -5.85 -23.93
CA ARG A 225 -2.13 -7.31 -24.17
C ARG A 225 -0.94 -7.67 -25.07
N VAL A 226 -0.75 -6.95 -26.17
CA VAL A 226 0.38 -7.16 -27.08
C VAL A 226 1.71 -6.88 -26.37
N ALA A 227 1.78 -5.86 -25.52
CA ALA A 227 2.98 -5.59 -24.72
C ALA A 227 3.28 -6.73 -23.73
N THR A 228 2.27 -7.27 -23.03
CA THR A 228 2.43 -8.42 -22.14
C THR A 228 2.90 -9.66 -22.91
N VAL A 229 2.26 -9.99 -24.03
CA VAL A 229 2.66 -11.13 -24.88
C VAL A 229 4.08 -10.94 -25.41
N LYS A 230 4.44 -9.74 -25.88
CA LYS A 230 5.79 -9.41 -26.32
C LYS A 230 6.80 -9.63 -25.18
N SER A 231 6.51 -9.17 -23.96
CA SER A 231 7.38 -9.37 -22.81
C SER A 231 7.54 -10.85 -22.44
N ALA A 232 6.47 -11.64 -22.51
CA ALA A 232 6.51 -13.07 -22.25
C ALA A 232 7.37 -13.82 -23.28
N ILE A 233 7.24 -13.49 -24.57
CA ILE A 233 8.08 -14.03 -25.64
C ILE A 233 9.55 -13.67 -25.40
N LEU A 234 9.84 -12.42 -25.01
CA LEU A 234 11.21 -11.98 -24.72
C LEU A 234 11.81 -12.76 -23.54
N ILE A 235 11.04 -12.96 -22.46
CA ILE A 235 11.48 -13.76 -21.30
C ILE A 235 11.74 -15.21 -21.73
N TYR A 236 10.83 -15.82 -22.48
CA TYR A 236 10.96 -17.19 -22.99
C TYR A 236 12.23 -17.37 -23.83
N CYS A 237 12.43 -16.49 -24.82
CA CYS A 237 13.62 -16.51 -25.68
C CYS A 237 14.91 -16.25 -24.89
N ALA A 238 14.90 -15.32 -23.94
CA ALA A 238 16.05 -15.04 -23.09
C ALA A 238 16.42 -16.25 -22.22
N LEU A 239 15.44 -16.91 -21.60
CA LEU A 239 15.68 -18.11 -20.79
C LEU A 239 16.24 -19.25 -21.64
N LEU A 240 15.75 -19.46 -22.87
CA LEU A 240 16.31 -20.45 -23.78
C LEU A 240 17.79 -20.18 -24.09
N GLY A 241 18.15 -18.93 -24.40
CA GLY A 241 19.53 -18.54 -24.67
C GLY A 241 20.45 -18.63 -23.44
N LEU A 242 19.93 -18.29 -22.26
CA LEU A 242 20.70 -18.29 -20.99
C LEU A 242 20.77 -19.67 -20.32
N SER A 243 19.92 -20.63 -20.70
CA SER A 243 19.85 -21.95 -20.05
C SER A 243 21.18 -22.72 -20.01
N PRO A 244 22.00 -22.74 -21.08
CA PRO A 244 23.33 -23.37 -21.02
C PRO A 244 24.27 -22.70 -20.00
N ILE A 245 24.18 -21.38 -19.86
CA ILE A 245 24.98 -20.60 -18.91
C ILE A 245 24.53 -20.92 -17.49
N LEU A 246 23.23 -20.89 -17.23
CA LEU A 246 22.65 -21.24 -15.93
C LEU A 246 23.02 -22.67 -15.50
N LYS A 247 23.04 -23.62 -16.44
CA LYS A 247 23.51 -24.99 -16.20
C LYS A 247 24.98 -25.03 -15.74
N SER A 248 25.83 -24.22 -16.35
CA SER A 248 27.27 -24.20 -16.06
C SER A 248 27.64 -23.40 -14.80
N LEU A 249 26.75 -22.52 -14.34
CA LEU A 249 27.01 -21.49 -13.31
C LEU A 249 27.62 -22.05 -12.03
N THR A 250 27.09 -23.16 -11.51
CA THR A 250 27.50 -23.71 -10.20
C THR A 250 28.18 -25.07 -10.33
N LYS A 251 28.81 -25.35 -11.49
CA LYS A 251 29.49 -26.63 -11.74
C LYS A 251 30.68 -26.85 -10.80
N SER A 252 31.36 -25.77 -10.40
CA SER A 252 32.49 -25.81 -9.45
C SER A 252 32.07 -25.87 -7.98
N THR A 253 30.77 -25.69 -7.67
CA THR A 253 30.26 -25.70 -6.31
C THR A 253 29.81 -27.11 -5.90
N THR A 254 30.11 -27.51 -4.67
CA THR A 254 29.70 -28.82 -4.12
C THR A 254 28.19 -28.90 -3.94
N SER A 255 27.63 -30.11 -4.08
CA SER A 255 26.18 -30.36 -3.94
C SER A 255 25.66 -29.94 -2.57
N ASP A 256 26.37 -30.27 -1.49
CA ASP A 256 25.92 -29.98 -0.12
C ASP A 256 25.76 -28.48 0.13
N SER A 257 26.70 -27.67 -0.40
CA SER A 257 26.62 -26.21 -0.35
C SER A 257 25.42 -25.68 -1.13
N ILE A 258 25.08 -26.29 -2.27
CA ILE A 258 23.93 -25.89 -3.09
C ILE A 258 22.61 -26.16 -2.37
N TRP A 259 22.46 -27.33 -1.73
CA TRP A 259 21.29 -27.63 -0.91
C TRP A 259 21.18 -26.68 0.30
N ALA A 260 22.30 -26.37 0.96
CA ALA A 260 22.31 -25.43 2.08
C ALA A 260 21.94 -24.00 1.66
N MET A 261 22.57 -23.47 0.61
CA MET A 261 22.33 -22.13 0.09
C MET A 261 20.90 -21.97 -0.43
N SER A 262 20.39 -22.94 -1.17
CA SER A 262 18.99 -22.91 -1.66
C SER A 262 17.98 -22.96 -0.51
N THR A 263 18.24 -23.75 0.54
CA THR A 263 17.39 -23.78 1.73
C THR A 263 17.35 -22.42 2.42
N TRP A 264 18.51 -21.79 2.64
CA TRP A 264 18.58 -20.47 3.26
C TRP A 264 17.91 -19.39 2.40
N LEU A 265 18.11 -19.42 1.09
CA LEU A 265 17.46 -18.48 0.16
C LEU A 265 15.93 -18.68 0.12
N MET A 266 15.43 -19.92 0.24
CA MET A 266 13.99 -20.17 0.38
C MET A 266 13.44 -19.69 1.72
N CYS A 267 14.21 -19.82 2.80
CA CYS A 267 13.86 -19.24 4.10
C CYS A 267 13.79 -17.70 4.02
N ILE A 268 14.76 -17.05 3.38
CA ILE A 268 14.75 -15.60 3.13
C ILE A 268 13.53 -15.21 2.31
N ASN A 269 13.22 -15.97 1.24
CA ASN A 269 12.03 -15.73 0.44
C ASN A 269 10.76 -15.72 1.30
N VAL A 270 10.55 -16.74 2.13
CA VAL A 270 9.35 -16.83 3.00
C VAL A 270 9.34 -15.76 4.09
N ALA A 271 10.49 -15.44 4.71
CA ALA A 271 10.56 -14.51 5.83
C ALA A 271 10.37 -13.04 5.40
N PHE A 272 10.88 -12.66 4.23
CA PHE A 272 10.84 -11.29 3.73
C PHE A 272 9.77 -11.06 2.66
N PHE A 273 8.87 -12.02 2.45
CA PHE A 273 7.74 -11.83 1.56
C PHE A 273 6.75 -10.82 2.15
N ASP A 274 6.26 -9.88 1.33
CA ASP A 274 5.26 -8.89 1.77
C ASP A 274 3.85 -9.52 1.77
N TYR A 275 3.43 -9.98 2.94
CA TYR A 275 2.09 -10.53 3.18
C TYR A 275 1.01 -9.47 3.38
N GLY A 276 1.37 -8.18 3.55
CA GLY A 276 0.49 -7.12 4.05
C GLY A 276 0.02 -6.08 3.02
N GLY A 277 0.58 -6.05 1.82
CA GLY A 277 0.19 -5.04 0.83
C GLY A 277 -1.19 -5.24 0.19
N GLY A 278 -2.02 -4.19 0.11
CA GLY A 278 -3.22 -4.12 -0.74
C GLY A 278 -2.88 -3.79 -2.21
N VAL A 279 -3.73 -4.14 -3.17
CA VAL A 279 -3.50 -3.87 -4.62
C VAL A 279 -3.06 -2.41 -4.84
N GLY A 280 -1.85 -2.20 -5.40
CA GLY A 280 -1.33 -0.86 -5.73
C GLY A 280 -0.32 -0.23 -4.75
N ALA A 281 0.03 -0.87 -3.62
CA ALA A 281 1.15 -0.42 -2.80
C ALA A 281 2.49 -0.56 -3.56
N LYS A 282 3.30 0.51 -3.61
CA LYS A 282 4.62 0.50 -4.27
C LYS A 282 5.53 -0.51 -3.57
N PHE A 283 5.88 -1.56 -4.31
CA PHE A 283 6.63 -2.71 -3.83
C PHE A 283 8.12 -2.40 -3.62
N PRO A 284 8.68 -2.68 -2.43
CA PRO A 284 10.07 -3.13 -2.30
C PRO A 284 10.12 -4.65 -2.45
N ALA A 285 9.59 -5.21 -3.56
CA ALA A 285 9.51 -6.66 -3.76
C ALA A 285 10.86 -7.34 -4.03
N SER A 286 11.96 -6.58 -4.11
CA SER A 286 13.21 -7.11 -4.65
C SER A 286 13.80 -8.25 -3.83
N LEU A 287 13.80 -8.19 -2.49
CA LEU A 287 14.59 -9.16 -1.72
C LEU A 287 14.02 -10.59 -1.79
N SER A 288 12.74 -10.76 -1.51
CA SER A 288 12.10 -12.09 -1.43
C SER A 288 12.06 -12.77 -2.80
N THR A 289 11.58 -12.08 -3.84
CA THR A 289 11.51 -12.65 -5.19
C THR A 289 12.89 -12.90 -5.78
N ASN A 290 13.88 -12.02 -5.53
CA ASN A 290 15.25 -12.27 -5.99
C ASN A 290 15.87 -13.46 -5.26
N ALA A 291 15.63 -13.62 -3.95
CA ALA A 291 16.09 -14.78 -3.21
C ALA A 291 15.47 -16.09 -3.75
N ALA A 292 14.18 -16.10 -4.05
CA ALA A 292 13.49 -17.26 -4.63
C ALA A 292 14.02 -17.61 -6.03
N LEU A 293 14.24 -16.61 -6.88
CA LEU A 293 14.80 -16.81 -8.22
C LEU A 293 16.25 -17.30 -8.13
N MET A 294 17.08 -16.74 -7.25
CA MET A 294 18.45 -17.22 -7.01
C MET A 294 18.49 -18.65 -6.46
N ALA A 295 17.60 -18.99 -5.52
CA ALA A 295 17.47 -20.36 -5.04
C ALA A 295 17.13 -21.32 -6.18
N SER A 296 16.18 -20.91 -7.03
CA SER A 296 15.72 -21.70 -8.17
C SER A 296 16.80 -21.86 -9.24
N THR A 297 17.59 -20.83 -9.55
CA THR A 297 18.68 -20.94 -10.53
C THR A 297 19.81 -21.85 -10.07
N VAL A 298 20.18 -21.78 -8.79
CA VAL A 298 21.21 -22.64 -8.18
C VAL A 298 20.75 -24.10 -8.05
N LEU A 299 19.45 -24.34 -7.88
CA LEU A 299 18.88 -25.70 -7.96
C LEU A 299 18.79 -26.20 -9.40
N ALA A 300 18.37 -25.34 -10.33
CA ALA A 300 18.22 -25.68 -11.74
C ALA A 300 19.55 -26.11 -12.38
N SER A 301 20.66 -25.47 -12.01
CA SER A 301 21.99 -25.77 -12.54
C SER A 301 22.47 -27.21 -12.26
N ARG A 302 21.86 -27.90 -11.28
CA ARG A 302 22.15 -29.31 -10.97
C ARG A 302 21.47 -30.30 -11.91
N LEU A 303 20.56 -29.84 -12.77
CA LEU A 303 19.86 -30.72 -13.70
C LEU A 303 20.74 -31.08 -14.89
N THR A 304 20.64 -32.33 -15.33
CA THR A 304 21.51 -32.93 -16.36
C THR A 304 21.27 -32.37 -17.75
N SER A 305 20.07 -31.86 -18.05
CA SER A 305 19.68 -31.32 -19.36
C SER A 305 19.43 -29.81 -19.32
N THR A 306 19.82 -29.11 -20.38
CA THR A 306 19.52 -27.67 -20.53
C THR A 306 18.02 -27.41 -20.60
N THR A 307 17.24 -28.33 -21.17
CA THR A 307 15.78 -28.27 -21.19
C THR A 307 15.18 -28.36 -19.79
N HIS A 308 15.82 -29.10 -18.88
CA HIS A 308 15.37 -29.22 -17.49
C HIS A 308 15.63 -27.92 -16.73
N VAL A 309 16.80 -27.31 -16.93
CA VAL A 309 17.17 -25.99 -16.38
C VAL A 309 16.18 -24.93 -16.86
N PHE A 310 15.93 -24.89 -18.17
CA PHE A 310 14.93 -24.02 -18.78
C PHE A 310 13.54 -24.20 -18.16
N SER A 311 13.05 -25.43 -18.09
CA SER A 311 11.70 -25.73 -17.57
C SER A 311 11.56 -25.32 -16.10
N LEU A 312 12.55 -25.63 -15.25
CA LEU A 312 12.49 -25.29 -13.84
C LEU A 312 12.60 -23.78 -13.60
N THR A 313 13.43 -23.09 -14.38
CA THR A 313 13.60 -21.62 -14.27
C THR A 313 12.39 -20.86 -14.78
N LEU A 314 11.73 -21.34 -15.83
CA LEU A 314 10.45 -20.78 -16.27
C LEU A 314 9.37 -21.02 -15.19
N PHE A 315 9.27 -22.26 -14.69
CA PHE A 315 8.33 -22.60 -13.63
C PHE A 315 8.55 -21.79 -12.34
N SER A 316 9.79 -21.46 -11.97
CA SER A 316 10.07 -20.62 -10.80
C SER A 316 9.59 -19.18 -10.97
N ILE A 317 9.70 -18.62 -12.19
CA ILE A 317 9.15 -17.29 -12.51
C ILE A 317 7.62 -17.31 -12.42
N GLU A 318 6.98 -18.39 -12.86
CA GLU A 318 5.53 -18.56 -12.73
C GLU A 318 5.10 -18.63 -11.26
N VAL A 319 5.76 -19.45 -10.44
CA VAL A 319 5.40 -19.68 -9.03
C VAL A 319 5.75 -18.52 -8.11
N PHE A 320 6.92 -17.88 -8.28
CA PHE A 320 7.38 -16.81 -7.37
C PHE A 320 7.16 -15.39 -7.91
N GLY A 321 7.01 -15.24 -9.23
CA GLY A 321 6.75 -13.94 -9.86
C GLY A 321 5.27 -13.70 -10.11
N LEU A 322 4.65 -14.56 -10.94
CA LEU A 322 3.30 -14.32 -11.45
C LEU A 322 2.20 -14.77 -10.47
N PHE A 323 2.37 -15.94 -9.86
CA PHE A 323 1.35 -16.54 -9.02
C PHE A 323 0.97 -15.70 -7.78
N PRO A 324 1.92 -15.10 -7.03
CA PRO A 324 1.56 -14.29 -5.87
C PRO A 324 0.81 -13.00 -6.26
N VAL A 325 1.13 -12.44 -7.44
CA VAL A 325 0.39 -11.29 -7.99
C VAL A 325 -1.05 -11.69 -8.30
N PHE A 326 -1.25 -12.85 -8.93
CA PHE A 326 -2.60 -13.37 -9.21
C PHE A 326 -3.41 -13.59 -7.93
N LEU A 327 -2.84 -14.25 -6.92
CA LEU A 327 -3.52 -14.52 -5.64
C LEU A 327 -3.98 -13.24 -4.94
N ARG A 328 -3.15 -12.19 -4.97
CA ARG A 328 -3.49 -10.89 -4.38
C ARG A 328 -4.72 -10.28 -5.04
N HIS A 329 -4.80 -10.29 -6.38
CA HIS A 329 -5.98 -9.80 -7.10
C HIS A 329 -7.21 -10.66 -6.82
N LEU A 330 -7.05 -12.00 -6.85
CA LEU A 330 -8.14 -12.94 -6.61
C LEU A 330 -8.77 -12.76 -5.23
N ARG A 331 -7.95 -12.50 -4.19
CA ARG A 331 -8.42 -12.19 -2.83
C ARG A 331 -9.30 -10.94 -2.76
N HIS A 332 -8.95 -9.90 -3.53
CA HIS A 332 -9.72 -8.65 -3.57
C HIS A 332 -11.06 -8.82 -4.32
N VAL A 333 -11.09 -9.67 -5.35
CA VAL A 333 -12.30 -9.89 -6.16
C VAL A 333 -13.27 -10.85 -5.46
N SER A 334 -12.79 -11.98 -4.97
CA SER A 334 -13.66 -13.03 -4.41
C SER A 334 -13.00 -13.78 -3.26
N PHE A 335 -13.57 -13.62 -2.06
CA PHE A 335 -13.15 -14.38 -0.89
C PHE A 335 -13.39 -15.89 -1.04
N ARG A 336 -14.47 -16.30 -1.72
CA ARG A 336 -14.77 -17.73 -1.94
C ARG A 336 -13.70 -18.38 -2.83
N ALA A 337 -13.31 -17.71 -3.92
CA ALA A 337 -12.24 -18.19 -4.78
C ALA A 337 -10.91 -18.29 -4.01
N HIS A 338 -10.64 -17.32 -3.13
CA HIS A 338 -9.43 -17.31 -2.29
C HIS A 338 -9.38 -18.51 -1.34
N VAL A 339 -10.50 -18.86 -0.73
CA VAL A 339 -10.59 -20.06 0.13
C VAL A 339 -10.39 -21.33 -0.70
N ILE A 340 -11.04 -21.45 -1.86
CA ILE A 340 -10.90 -22.63 -2.74
C ILE A 340 -9.45 -22.82 -3.17
N ILE A 341 -8.77 -21.77 -3.66
CA ILE A 341 -7.38 -21.88 -4.09
C ILE A 341 -6.45 -22.21 -2.91
N THR A 342 -6.75 -21.72 -1.70
CA THR A 342 -6.01 -22.10 -0.48
C THR A 342 -6.13 -23.59 -0.20
N ILE A 343 -7.35 -24.14 -0.24
CA ILE A 343 -7.59 -25.57 -0.02
C ILE A 343 -6.84 -26.41 -1.07
N LEU A 344 -6.92 -26.02 -2.35
CA LEU A 344 -6.22 -26.71 -3.43
C LEU A 344 -4.69 -26.67 -3.26
N LEU A 345 -4.13 -25.54 -2.85
CA LEU A 345 -2.69 -25.41 -2.59
C LEU A 345 -2.24 -26.25 -1.40
N VAL A 346 -3.01 -26.28 -0.31
CA VAL A 346 -2.70 -27.09 0.88
C VAL A 346 -2.76 -28.58 0.54
N MET A 347 -3.82 -29.01 -0.15
CA MET A 347 -3.97 -30.39 -0.61
C MET A 347 -2.84 -30.77 -1.58
N GLY A 348 -2.49 -29.88 -2.51
CA GLY A 348 -1.42 -30.05 -3.48
C GLY A 348 -0.05 -30.18 -2.80
N ALA A 349 0.29 -29.26 -1.89
CA ALA A 349 1.53 -29.30 -1.13
C ALA A 349 1.64 -30.57 -0.28
N GLY A 350 0.58 -30.93 0.46
CA GLY A 350 0.55 -32.17 1.24
C GLY A 350 0.70 -33.42 0.37
N SER A 351 0.02 -33.47 -0.78
CA SER A 351 0.16 -34.58 -1.73
C SER A 351 1.58 -34.68 -2.30
N GLY A 352 2.19 -33.55 -2.66
CA GLY A 352 3.57 -33.49 -3.16
C GLY A 352 4.58 -34.01 -2.14
N VAL A 353 4.45 -33.58 -0.88
CA VAL A 353 5.30 -34.08 0.22
C VAL A 353 5.09 -35.58 0.45
N GLY A 354 3.85 -36.06 0.43
CA GLY A 354 3.56 -37.49 0.57
C GLY A 354 4.18 -38.34 -0.56
N VAL A 355 4.14 -37.85 -1.80
CA VAL A 355 4.73 -38.53 -2.96
C VAL A 355 6.26 -38.54 -2.91
N THR A 356 6.90 -37.43 -2.49
CA THR A 356 8.37 -37.35 -2.41
C THR A 356 8.95 -38.26 -1.35
N ILE A 357 8.32 -38.36 -0.17
CA ILE A 357 8.77 -39.23 0.92
C ILE A 357 8.56 -40.71 0.58
N SER A 358 7.41 -41.06 0.00
CA SER A 358 6.98 -42.47 -0.16
C SER A 358 7.53 -43.18 -1.39
N GLY A 359 8.28 -42.50 -2.23
CA GLY A 359 8.83 -43.13 -3.42
C GLY A 359 7.94 -43.06 -4.68
N GLY A 360 6.91 -42.20 -4.72
CA GLY A 360 6.03 -42.08 -5.91
C GLY A 360 4.67 -42.79 -5.79
N ARG A 361 4.27 -43.22 -4.60
CA ARG A 361 3.02 -44.00 -4.40
C ARG A 361 1.80 -43.07 -4.37
N TRP A 362 0.79 -43.34 -5.19
CA TRP A 362 -0.48 -42.59 -5.20
C TRP A 362 -1.21 -42.62 -3.84
N THR A 363 -1.13 -43.74 -3.11
CA THR A 363 -1.72 -43.85 -1.77
C THR A 363 -1.10 -42.84 -0.80
N ALA A 364 0.20 -42.57 -0.93
CA ALA A 364 0.88 -41.61 -0.09
C ALA A 364 0.56 -40.16 -0.47
N ALA A 365 0.16 -39.90 -1.73
CA ALA A 365 -0.37 -38.60 -2.12
C ALA A 365 -1.65 -38.27 -1.33
N ILE A 366 -2.56 -39.25 -1.19
CA ILE A 366 -3.81 -39.10 -0.44
C ILE A 366 -3.50 -38.91 1.05
N VAL A 367 -2.67 -39.77 1.63
CA VAL A 367 -2.27 -39.68 3.04
C VAL A 367 -1.58 -38.34 3.32
N GLY A 368 -0.66 -37.92 2.47
CA GLY A 368 0.03 -36.64 2.58
C GLY A 368 -0.91 -35.45 2.45
N SER A 369 -1.91 -35.52 1.55
CA SER A 369 -2.93 -34.47 1.40
C SER A 369 -3.78 -34.31 2.68
N VAL A 370 -4.26 -35.42 3.25
CA VAL A 370 -5.06 -35.42 4.48
C VAL A 370 -4.23 -34.97 5.68
N ALA A 371 -3.05 -35.56 5.87
CA ALA A 371 -2.16 -35.21 6.98
C ALA A 371 -1.67 -33.77 6.89
N GLY A 372 -1.30 -33.30 5.69
CA GLY A 372 -0.89 -31.92 5.45
C GLY A 372 -2.02 -30.92 5.71
N SER A 373 -3.24 -31.23 5.27
CA SER A 373 -4.42 -30.39 5.55
C SER A 373 -4.68 -30.29 7.06
N PHE A 374 -4.64 -31.42 7.77
CA PHE A 374 -4.80 -31.42 9.22
C PHE A 374 -3.69 -30.62 9.93
N LEU A 375 -2.43 -30.80 9.52
CA LEU A 375 -1.30 -30.07 10.08
C LEU A 375 -1.43 -28.56 9.88
N VAL A 376 -1.82 -28.11 8.67
CA VAL A 376 -2.00 -26.69 8.38
C VAL A 376 -3.15 -26.10 9.19
N LEU A 377 -4.28 -26.81 9.31
CA LEU A 377 -5.41 -26.37 10.13
C LEU A 377 -5.01 -26.23 11.61
N LEU A 378 -4.26 -27.21 12.15
CA LEU A 378 -3.73 -27.13 13.51
C LEU A 378 -2.76 -25.97 13.67
N ALA A 379 -1.79 -25.82 12.76
CA ALA A 379 -0.80 -24.74 12.82
C ALA A 379 -1.46 -23.36 12.80
N MET A 380 -2.45 -23.17 11.91
CA MET A 380 -3.22 -21.94 11.79
C MET A 380 -4.07 -21.66 13.01
N GLY A 381 -4.73 -22.69 13.56
CA GLY A 381 -5.53 -22.58 14.78
C GLY A 381 -4.68 -22.26 16.00
N ILE A 382 -3.55 -22.96 16.18
CA ILE A 382 -2.61 -22.75 17.30
C ILE A 382 -1.96 -21.37 17.18
N CYS A 383 -1.50 -20.97 15.99
CA CYS A 383 -0.89 -19.66 15.78
C CYS A 383 -1.89 -18.52 16.06
N SER A 384 -3.12 -18.64 15.55
CA SER A 384 -4.17 -17.65 15.77
C SER A 384 -4.59 -17.57 17.24
N TRP A 385 -4.69 -18.73 17.92
CA TRP A 385 -4.97 -18.81 19.36
C TRP A 385 -3.85 -18.15 20.17
N TRP A 386 -2.59 -18.42 19.82
CA TRP A 386 -1.43 -17.84 20.48
C TRP A 386 -1.39 -16.32 20.33
N LEU A 387 -1.61 -15.80 19.12
CA LEU A 387 -1.70 -14.36 18.86
C LEU A 387 -2.85 -13.70 19.63
N LEU A 388 -3.99 -14.38 19.77
CA LEU A 388 -5.09 -13.91 20.60
C LEU A 388 -4.68 -13.82 22.08
N GLY A 389 -4.00 -14.84 22.59
CA GLY A 389 -3.44 -14.85 23.94
C GLY A 389 -2.39 -13.76 24.18
N LEU A 390 -1.64 -13.35 23.14
CA LEU A 390 -0.67 -12.27 23.21
C LEU A 390 -1.30 -10.86 23.27
N GLN A 391 -2.57 -10.71 22.88
CA GLN A 391 -3.25 -9.41 22.93
C GLN A 391 -3.27 -8.81 24.34
N LYS A 392 -3.35 -9.66 25.38
CA LYS A 392 -3.33 -9.22 26.78
C LYS A 392 -2.03 -8.53 27.20
N TYR A 393 -0.94 -8.74 26.45
CA TYR A 393 0.34 -8.08 26.68
C TYR A 393 0.55 -6.83 25.82
N LYS A 394 -0.41 -6.47 24.95
CA LYS A 394 -0.31 -5.27 24.13
C LYS A 394 -0.52 -4.02 24.99
N ASN A 395 0.52 -3.20 25.10
CA ASN A 395 0.52 -1.94 25.85
C ASN A 395 0.96 -0.80 24.95
N GLU A 396 -0.02 -0.12 24.34
CA GLU A 396 0.19 1.07 23.52
C GLU A 396 -0.28 2.29 24.32
N ILE A 397 0.65 3.20 24.61
CA ILE A 397 0.37 4.43 25.34
C ILE A 397 0.15 5.52 24.30
N HIS A 398 -0.97 6.23 24.40
CA HIS A 398 -1.28 7.38 23.58
C HIS A 398 -1.30 8.63 24.43
N GLY A 399 -0.74 9.70 23.87
CA GLY A 399 -0.70 10.99 24.51
C GLY A 399 -1.20 12.10 23.58
N PRO A 400 -1.52 13.28 24.13
CA PRO A 400 -1.94 14.44 23.36
C PRO A 400 -0.80 15.06 22.51
N TRP A 401 0.37 14.43 22.44
CA TRP A 401 1.50 14.76 21.57
C TRP A 401 1.61 13.82 20.36
N ASP A 402 0.80 12.77 20.29
CA ASP A 402 0.77 11.89 19.14
C ASP A 402 0.16 12.61 17.93
N PRO A 403 0.69 12.38 16.70
CA PRO A 403 0.12 12.95 15.49
C PRO A 403 -1.37 12.66 15.37
N ALA A 404 -2.17 13.70 15.21
CA ALA A 404 -3.60 13.55 14.96
C ALA A 404 -3.79 12.76 13.66
N ARG A 405 -4.41 11.58 13.75
CA ARG A 405 -4.75 10.80 12.56
C ARG A 405 -6.08 11.31 12.00
N PRO A 406 -6.16 11.60 10.68
CA PRO A 406 -7.40 12.07 10.08
C PRO A 406 -8.48 11.02 10.22
N ILE A 407 -9.65 11.42 10.74
CA ILE A 407 -10.84 10.57 10.78
C ILE A 407 -11.45 10.62 9.39
N ILE A 408 -11.12 9.63 8.54
CA ILE A 408 -11.73 9.50 7.23
C ILE A 408 -13.14 8.94 7.44
N ARG A 409 -14.13 9.82 7.60
CA ARG A 409 -15.54 9.43 7.54
C ARG A 409 -15.84 9.01 6.10
N ARG A 410 -16.04 7.72 5.88
CA ARG A 410 -16.61 7.23 4.61
C ARG A 410 -18.10 7.50 4.66
N ARG A 411 -18.53 8.50 3.87
CA ARG A 411 -19.88 9.05 3.73
C ARG A 411 -20.37 9.91 4.88
N TRP A 412 -20.91 11.07 4.49
CA TRP A 412 -21.88 11.83 5.23
C TRP A 412 -23.22 11.15 4.95
N ASP A 413 -23.74 10.42 5.94
CA ASP A 413 -25.18 10.19 6.06
C ASP A 413 -25.70 11.18 7.10
#